data_AF-A0A914VY75-F1
#
_entry.id   AF-A0A914VY75-F1
#
_cell.length_a   1.000
_cell.length_b   1.000
_cell.length_c   1.000
_cell.angle_alpha   90.00
_cell.angle_beta   90.00
_cell.angle_gamma   90.00
#
_symmetry.space_group_name_H-M   'P 1'
#
loop_
_entity.id
_entity.type
_entity.pdbx_description
1 polymer ?
#
loop_
_entity_poly.entity_id
_entity_poly.type
_entity_poly.pdbx_seq_one_letter_code
_entity_poly.pdbx_strand_id
1 'polypeptide(L)'
;MKIQQAEEDKLSLLERNTRGVGAADAWRWYSSNREKFLRPVYVPLLCMSLKESTDARYLENIVGNRDFQMFVCGCPQDEALLQKQAHDSRWRINSTVLQMPETSEDDNGRRLPQNLAALGFRCFASQLFDAPSIVKKYLCNVAVLDRIPIGTNQTDQLLERSGDDKLMEEFARQGLKLLLTTSKRMSIVQSRYSNGCSTRVDELRDQIRWLTMHTMTSSTVDLAGKNDECKELQTRLDAKKADCAGQKTEIGRERERIRQQLRELSQRQDTKNRLQRDLETKNARLKQMMENKPDLNQATVDMETALKDLTRRSLTSIQHMADTLARIEELTHRMGSAALEHEFFKRLLAKKQLELSNHQDVGQQKLDEFTEKKREVDEVKQRVRSQLMKVYERTGLSSLNRDALPPAEVATYDAMWKVCHLSSRLMLAHLV
;
A
#
# COMPACT_ATOMS: atom_id res chain seq x y z
N MET A 1 -34.12 -12.65 -58.11
CA MET A 1 -34.42 -12.07 -56.78
C MET A 1 -33.78 -10.68 -56.59
N LYS A 2 -32.46 -10.49 -56.75
CA LYS A 2 -31.81 -9.17 -56.51
C LYS A 2 -32.19 -8.05 -57.51
N ILE A 3 -32.46 -8.38 -58.78
CA ILE A 3 -32.84 -7.37 -59.80
C ILE A 3 -34.25 -6.81 -59.54
N GLN A 4 -35.20 -7.68 -59.21
CA GLN A 4 -36.58 -7.28 -58.86
C GLN A 4 -36.60 -6.39 -57.60
N GLN A 5 -35.78 -6.73 -56.60
CA GLN A 5 -35.67 -5.91 -55.40
C GLN A 5 -35.09 -4.51 -55.68
N ALA A 6 -34.09 -4.41 -56.57
CA ALA A 6 -33.56 -3.10 -56.99
C ALA A 6 -34.59 -2.26 -57.76
N GLU A 7 -35.44 -2.87 -58.58
CA GLU A 7 -36.54 -2.17 -59.27
C GLU A 7 -37.62 -1.69 -58.30
N GLU A 8 -37.97 -2.51 -57.30
CA GLU A 8 -38.91 -2.15 -56.23
C GLU A 8 -38.37 -1.02 -55.35
N ASP A 9 -37.09 -1.05 -55.00
CA ASP A 9 -36.43 0.02 -54.24
C ASP A 9 -36.46 1.34 -55.02
N LYS A 10 -36.17 1.31 -56.32
CA LYS A 10 -36.27 2.50 -57.21
C LYS A 10 -37.71 2.99 -57.34
N LEU A 11 -38.69 2.09 -57.41
CA LEU A 11 -40.12 2.45 -57.47
C LEU A 11 -40.59 3.11 -56.16
N SER A 12 -40.14 2.60 -55.01
CA SER A 12 -40.43 3.21 -53.71
C SER A 12 -39.87 4.62 -53.60
N LEU A 13 -38.70 4.86 -54.20
CA LEU A 13 -38.07 6.17 -54.25
C LEU A 13 -38.85 7.14 -55.14
N LEU A 14 -39.33 6.67 -56.30
CA LEU A 14 -40.22 7.44 -57.17
C LEU A 14 -41.48 7.86 -56.40
N GLU A 15 -42.16 6.91 -55.76
CA GLU A 15 -43.38 7.16 -54.98
C GLU A 15 -43.16 8.17 -53.85
N ARG A 16 -42.04 8.07 -53.13
CA ARG A 16 -41.67 9.01 -52.08
C ARG A 16 -41.46 10.43 -52.61
N ASN A 17 -40.78 10.57 -53.75
CA ASN A 17 -40.40 11.85 -54.31
C ASN A 17 -41.53 12.51 -55.13
N THR A 18 -42.49 11.72 -55.64
CA THR A 18 -43.58 12.19 -56.52
C THR A 18 -44.96 12.09 -55.88
N ARG A 19 -45.06 12.23 -54.55
CA ARG A 19 -46.34 12.18 -53.84
C ARG A 19 -47.34 13.17 -54.45
N GLY A 20 -48.52 12.66 -54.83
CA GLY A 20 -49.59 13.46 -55.45
C GLY A 20 -49.48 13.67 -56.96
N VAL A 21 -48.41 13.20 -57.62
CA VAL A 21 -48.25 13.24 -59.08
C VAL A 21 -48.86 12.00 -59.75
N GLY A 22 -48.84 10.85 -59.06
CA GLY A 22 -49.33 9.57 -59.60
C GLY A 22 -48.34 8.85 -60.53
N ALA A 23 -47.05 9.24 -60.54
CA ALA A 23 -46.04 8.64 -61.42
C ALA A 23 -45.78 7.15 -61.11
N ALA A 24 -45.75 6.77 -59.83
CA ALA A 24 -45.60 5.37 -59.43
C ALA A 24 -46.82 4.52 -59.85
N ASP A 25 -48.03 5.06 -59.73
CA ASP A 25 -49.26 4.38 -60.15
C ASP A 25 -49.34 4.25 -61.67
N ALA A 26 -48.93 5.28 -62.41
CA ALA A 26 -48.79 5.24 -63.86
C ALA A 26 -47.80 4.15 -64.31
N TRP A 27 -46.65 4.01 -63.62
CA TRP A 27 -45.68 2.96 -63.90
C TRP A 27 -46.21 1.56 -63.60
N ARG A 28 -46.93 1.38 -62.47
CA ARG A 28 -47.59 0.11 -62.12
C ARG A 28 -48.63 -0.26 -63.18
N TRP A 29 -49.44 0.70 -63.61
CA TRP A 29 -50.43 0.47 -64.67
C TRP A 29 -49.79 0.11 -66.01
N TYR A 30 -48.76 0.84 -66.44
CA TYR A 30 -47.98 0.50 -67.63
C TYR A 30 -47.42 -0.93 -67.51
N SER A 31 -46.84 -1.28 -66.35
CA SER A 31 -46.25 -2.59 -66.11
C SER A 31 -47.28 -3.73 -66.20
N SER A 32 -48.51 -3.51 -65.73
CA SER A 32 -49.62 -4.49 -65.88
C SER A 32 -50.24 -4.52 -67.27
N ASN A 33 -50.03 -3.49 -68.10
CA ASN A 33 -50.65 -3.34 -69.41
C ASN A 33 -49.62 -3.29 -70.55
N ARG A 34 -48.40 -3.81 -70.35
CA ARG A 34 -47.30 -3.73 -71.34
C ARG A 34 -47.70 -4.27 -72.71
N GLU A 35 -48.57 -5.27 -72.77
CA GLU A 35 -49.07 -5.89 -74.01
C GLU A 35 -49.91 -4.93 -74.89
N LYS A 36 -50.45 -3.85 -74.31
CA LYS A 36 -51.20 -2.83 -75.06
C LYS A 36 -50.32 -1.82 -75.78
N PHE A 37 -49.02 -1.80 -75.48
CA PHE A 37 -48.06 -0.86 -76.02
C PHE A 37 -47.28 -1.49 -77.17
N LEU A 38 -47.04 -0.71 -78.23
CA LEU A 38 -46.30 -1.17 -79.41
C LEU A 38 -44.79 -1.22 -79.13
N ARG A 39 -44.29 -0.28 -78.33
CA ARG A 39 -42.89 -0.15 -77.94
C ARG A 39 -42.79 -0.02 -76.41
N PRO A 40 -41.67 -0.43 -75.81
CA PRO A 40 -41.46 -0.24 -74.39
C PRO A 40 -41.40 1.25 -74.03
N VAL A 41 -42.11 1.61 -72.96
CA VAL A 41 -42.02 2.91 -72.29
C VAL A 41 -40.96 2.83 -71.19
N TYR A 42 -40.12 3.86 -71.11
CA TYR A 42 -39.04 3.94 -70.14
C TYR A 42 -39.21 5.13 -69.20
N VAL A 43 -38.81 4.96 -67.95
CA VAL A 43 -38.67 6.06 -66.99
C VAL A 43 -37.20 6.14 -66.60
N PRO A 44 -36.49 7.27 -66.83
CA PRO A 44 -35.06 7.37 -66.60
C PRO A 44 -34.64 6.92 -65.20
N LEU A 45 -35.35 7.35 -64.16
CA LEU A 45 -35.08 6.94 -62.78
C LEU A 45 -35.10 5.41 -62.58
N LEU A 46 -36.00 4.70 -63.25
CA LEU A 46 -36.16 3.26 -63.04
C LEU A 46 -35.16 2.47 -63.89
N CYS A 47 -34.84 2.97 -65.08
CA CYS A 47 -34.05 2.27 -66.09
C CYS A 47 -32.56 2.65 -66.12
N MET A 48 -32.12 3.64 -65.33
CA MET A 48 -30.71 4.02 -65.25
C MET A 48 -29.99 3.37 -64.07
N SER A 49 -28.67 3.27 -64.19
CA SER A 49 -27.77 2.87 -63.11
C SER A 49 -26.46 3.66 -63.18
N LEU A 50 -25.87 3.96 -62.04
CA LEU A 50 -24.63 4.71 -61.89
C LEU A 50 -23.43 3.78 -61.87
N LYS A 51 -22.31 4.27 -62.40
CA LYS A 51 -21.02 3.60 -62.27
C LYS A 51 -20.47 3.70 -60.85
N GLU A 52 -20.50 4.90 -60.28
CA GLU A 52 -20.06 5.17 -58.90
C GLU A 52 -21.17 5.89 -58.11
N SER A 53 -21.27 5.65 -56.80
CA SER A 53 -22.25 6.35 -55.94
C SER A 53 -21.99 7.85 -55.87
N THR A 54 -20.73 8.26 -55.95
CA THR A 54 -20.30 9.68 -55.94
C THR A 54 -20.82 10.45 -57.15
N ASP A 55 -21.09 9.75 -58.26
CA ASP A 55 -21.53 10.37 -59.50
C ASP A 55 -22.98 10.87 -59.44
N ALA A 56 -23.77 10.34 -58.50
CA ALA A 56 -25.14 10.77 -58.23
C ALA A 56 -25.24 12.29 -57.98
N ARG A 57 -24.27 12.85 -57.23
CA ARG A 57 -24.22 14.27 -56.90
C ARG A 57 -24.12 15.14 -58.15
N TYR A 58 -23.31 14.74 -59.13
CA TYR A 58 -23.12 15.51 -60.35
C TYR A 58 -24.37 15.46 -61.23
N LEU A 59 -24.94 14.27 -61.44
CA LEU A 59 -26.11 14.11 -62.29
C LEU A 59 -27.35 14.82 -61.75
N GLU A 60 -27.63 14.77 -60.45
CA GLU A 60 -28.77 15.51 -59.86
C GLU A 60 -28.60 17.04 -59.88
N ASN A 61 -27.37 17.54 -59.99
CA ASN A 61 -27.12 18.96 -60.17
C ASN A 61 -27.24 19.41 -61.63
N ILE A 62 -27.09 18.48 -62.58
CA ILE A 62 -27.19 18.75 -64.01
C ILE A 62 -28.62 18.55 -64.52
N VAL A 63 -29.21 17.39 -64.24
CA VAL A 63 -30.53 16.96 -64.75
C VAL A 63 -31.63 17.49 -63.84
N GLY A 64 -32.71 17.99 -64.45
CA GLY A 64 -33.86 18.49 -63.71
C GLY A 64 -34.63 17.35 -63.03
N ASN A 65 -35.16 17.59 -61.84
CA ASN A 65 -35.96 16.59 -61.11
C ASN A 65 -37.14 16.06 -61.92
N ARG A 66 -37.71 16.89 -62.82
CA ARG A 66 -38.84 16.52 -63.69
C ARG A 66 -38.44 15.50 -64.77
N ASP A 67 -37.18 15.50 -65.18
CA ASP A 67 -36.69 14.64 -66.26
C ASP A 67 -36.43 13.21 -65.76
N PHE A 68 -36.13 13.04 -64.47
CA PHE A 68 -36.00 11.71 -63.87
C PHE A 68 -37.33 10.92 -63.85
N GLN A 69 -38.46 11.62 -63.71
CA GLN A 69 -39.80 11.04 -63.70
C GLN A 69 -40.48 11.06 -65.09
N MET A 70 -39.75 11.38 -66.15
CA MET A 70 -40.29 11.48 -67.50
C MET A 70 -40.66 10.11 -68.07
N PHE A 71 -41.83 9.98 -68.69
CA PHE A 71 -42.19 8.79 -69.46
C PHE A 71 -41.72 8.94 -70.92
N VAL A 72 -40.70 8.18 -71.30
CA VAL A 72 -40.12 8.19 -72.64
C VAL A 72 -40.75 7.06 -73.46
N CYS A 73 -41.60 7.42 -74.42
CA CYS A 73 -42.32 6.52 -75.30
C CYS A 73 -41.58 6.36 -76.64
N GLY A 74 -41.62 5.17 -77.22
CA GLY A 74 -41.00 4.90 -78.53
C GLY A 74 -41.83 5.37 -79.74
N CYS A 75 -43.13 5.58 -79.57
CA CYS A 75 -44.01 6.06 -80.64
C CYS A 75 -45.12 7.00 -80.12
N PRO A 76 -45.72 7.83 -80.99
CA PRO A 76 -46.82 8.74 -80.61
C PRO A 76 -48.10 8.03 -80.16
N GLN A 77 -48.37 6.82 -80.68
CA GLN A 77 -49.57 6.05 -80.33
C GLN A 77 -49.53 5.60 -78.87
N ASP A 78 -48.37 5.12 -78.42
CA ASP A 78 -48.12 4.71 -77.04
C ASP A 78 -48.19 5.90 -76.07
N GLU A 79 -47.67 7.06 -76.49
CA GLU A 79 -47.81 8.29 -75.71
C GLU A 79 -49.28 8.70 -75.56
N ALA A 80 -50.06 8.69 -76.64
CA ALA A 80 -51.47 9.06 -76.60
C ALA A 80 -52.29 8.12 -75.69
N LEU A 81 -51.98 6.82 -75.72
CA LEU A 81 -52.60 5.82 -74.85
C LEU A 81 -52.26 6.08 -73.38
N LEU A 82 -50.99 6.39 -73.08
CA LEU A 82 -50.54 6.72 -71.73
C LEU A 82 -51.16 8.03 -71.22
N GLN A 83 -51.21 9.07 -72.06
CA GLN A 83 -51.80 10.37 -71.70
C GLN A 83 -53.31 10.27 -71.47
N LYS A 84 -54.02 9.46 -72.27
CA LYS A 84 -55.44 9.20 -72.07
C LYS A 84 -55.69 8.55 -70.71
N GLN A 85 -54.94 7.50 -70.38
CA GLN A 85 -55.06 6.86 -69.06
C GLN A 85 -54.69 7.81 -67.93
N ALA A 86 -53.65 8.63 -68.11
CA ALA A 86 -53.24 9.64 -67.13
C ALA A 86 -54.35 10.66 -66.88
N HIS A 87 -55.07 11.08 -67.92
CA HIS A 87 -56.23 11.97 -67.78
C HIS A 87 -57.36 11.30 -66.99
N ASP A 88 -57.74 10.07 -67.37
CA ASP A 88 -58.83 9.31 -66.72
C ASP A 88 -58.52 9.04 -65.23
N SER A 89 -57.24 8.79 -64.92
CA SER A 89 -56.76 8.48 -63.56
C SER A 89 -56.28 9.71 -62.78
N ARG A 90 -56.36 10.92 -63.38
CA ARG A 90 -55.87 12.21 -62.85
C ARG A 90 -54.38 12.24 -62.46
N TRP A 91 -53.55 11.48 -63.15
CA TRP A 91 -52.10 11.53 -62.99
C TRP A 91 -51.51 12.77 -63.69
N ARG A 92 -50.55 13.43 -63.05
CA ARG A 92 -49.85 14.62 -63.56
C ARG A 92 -48.46 14.25 -64.11
N ILE A 93 -48.41 13.21 -64.93
CA ILE A 93 -47.17 12.72 -65.53
C ILE A 93 -46.79 13.52 -66.77
N ASN A 94 -45.49 13.61 -67.04
CA ASN A 94 -44.97 14.17 -68.28
C ASN A 94 -44.53 13.00 -69.18
N SER A 95 -44.87 13.09 -70.48
CA SER A 95 -44.48 12.11 -71.49
C SER A 95 -43.81 12.78 -72.69
N THR A 96 -42.94 12.04 -73.36
CA THR A 96 -42.28 12.48 -74.58
C THR A 96 -42.07 11.29 -75.49
N VAL A 97 -42.07 11.55 -76.80
CA VAL A 97 -41.79 10.54 -77.81
C VAL A 97 -40.37 10.74 -78.32
N LEU A 98 -39.55 9.69 -78.22
CA LEU A 98 -38.23 9.67 -78.82
C LEU A 98 -38.10 8.47 -79.75
N GLN A 99 -38.02 8.75 -81.05
CA GLN A 99 -37.77 7.72 -82.05
C GLN A 99 -36.25 7.50 -82.19
N MET A 100 -35.82 6.26 -81.96
CA MET A 100 -34.45 5.83 -82.22
C MET A 100 -34.38 5.21 -83.62
N PRO A 101 -33.44 5.61 -84.48
CA PRO A 101 -33.12 4.85 -85.68
C PRO A 101 -32.64 3.44 -85.27
N GLU A 102 -33.08 2.40 -85.97
CA GLU A 102 -32.73 1.00 -85.63
C GLU A 102 -31.22 0.71 -85.72
N THR A 103 -30.42 1.63 -86.29
CA THR A 103 -28.99 1.46 -86.57
C THR A 103 -28.07 2.46 -85.85
N SER A 104 -28.54 3.26 -84.88
CA SER A 104 -27.65 4.21 -84.20
C SER A 104 -26.80 3.52 -83.13
N GLU A 105 -25.73 2.84 -83.55
CA GLU A 105 -24.67 2.26 -82.69
C GLU A 105 -23.69 3.31 -82.11
N ASP A 106 -23.94 4.60 -82.30
CA ASP A 106 -23.11 5.67 -81.73
C ASP A 106 -23.46 5.92 -80.24
N ASP A 107 -23.33 4.88 -79.40
CA ASP A 107 -23.50 5.00 -77.93
C ASP A 107 -22.14 5.08 -77.20
N ASN A 108 -21.04 5.11 -77.96
CA ASN A 108 -19.70 5.37 -77.48
C ASN A 108 -19.57 6.86 -77.17
N GLY A 109 -20.05 7.24 -75.98
CA GLY A 109 -20.02 8.60 -75.47
C GLY A 109 -18.71 9.34 -75.81
N ARG A 110 -18.84 10.60 -76.23
CA ARG A 110 -17.74 11.44 -76.69
C ARG A 110 -16.53 11.30 -75.77
N ARG A 111 -15.35 10.99 -76.31
CA ARG A 111 -14.12 10.94 -75.51
C ARG A 111 -13.71 12.34 -75.10
N LEU A 112 -13.20 12.47 -73.88
CA LEU A 112 -12.69 13.74 -73.36
C LEU A 112 -11.45 14.17 -74.18
N PRO A 113 -11.42 15.38 -74.77
CA PRO A 113 -10.23 15.92 -75.41
C PRO A 113 -9.03 15.98 -74.45
N GLN A 114 -7.82 15.68 -74.93
CA GLN A 114 -6.59 15.69 -74.11
C GLN A 114 -6.37 17.04 -73.41
N ASN A 115 -6.73 18.15 -74.05
CA ASN A 115 -6.61 19.49 -73.46
C ASN A 115 -7.46 19.65 -72.19
N LEU A 116 -8.68 19.08 -72.17
CA LEU A 116 -9.51 19.09 -70.97
C LEU A 116 -8.97 18.12 -69.91
N ALA A 117 -8.43 16.97 -70.34
CA ALA A 117 -7.79 16.05 -69.40
C ALA A 117 -6.58 16.69 -68.69
N ALA A 118 -5.79 17.50 -69.41
CA ALA A 118 -4.67 18.26 -68.86
C ALA A 118 -5.11 19.33 -67.83
N LEU A 119 -6.36 19.81 -67.91
CA LEU A 119 -6.98 20.73 -66.96
C LEU A 119 -7.62 20.01 -65.75
N GLY A 120 -7.41 18.69 -65.62
CA GLY A 120 -7.90 17.89 -64.50
C GLY A 120 -9.33 17.38 -64.66
N PHE A 121 -9.93 17.44 -65.87
CA PHE A 121 -11.24 16.84 -66.13
C PHE A 121 -11.11 15.31 -66.29
N ARG A 122 -12.04 14.56 -65.67
CA ARG A 122 -12.04 13.08 -65.68
C ARG A 122 -12.80 12.51 -66.88
N CYS A 123 -14.04 12.95 -67.08
CA CYS A 123 -14.95 12.41 -68.10
C CYS A 123 -16.10 13.39 -68.37
N PHE A 124 -16.94 13.09 -69.36
CA PHE A 124 -18.21 13.80 -69.56
C PHE A 124 -19.33 13.20 -68.70
N ALA A 125 -20.34 14.02 -68.37
CA ALA A 125 -21.48 13.61 -67.57
C ALA A 125 -22.25 12.42 -68.16
N SER A 126 -22.27 12.27 -69.49
CA SER A 126 -22.91 11.12 -70.16
C SER A 126 -22.24 9.77 -69.90
N GLN A 127 -21.02 9.78 -69.37
CA GLN A 127 -20.28 8.56 -69.03
C GLN A 127 -20.48 8.12 -67.57
N LEU A 128 -21.19 8.89 -66.75
CA LEU A 128 -21.38 8.61 -65.32
C LEU A 128 -22.42 7.53 -65.03
N PHE A 129 -23.30 7.25 -66.00
CA PHE A 129 -24.40 6.31 -65.86
C PHE A 129 -24.51 5.41 -67.09
N ASP A 130 -25.24 4.31 -66.90
CA ASP A 130 -25.64 3.37 -67.92
C ASP A 130 -27.18 3.28 -67.94
N ALA A 131 -27.75 3.24 -69.14
CA ALA A 131 -29.19 3.23 -69.36
C ALA A 131 -29.50 2.77 -70.80
N PRO A 132 -30.73 2.31 -71.09
CA PRO A 132 -31.14 2.03 -72.47
C PRO A 132 -30.87 3.22 -73.40
N SER A 133 -30.45 2.97 -74.64
CA SER A 133 -29.99 4.02 -75.56
C SER A 133 -31.01 5.14 -75.79
N ILE A 134 -32.32 4.82 -75.76
CA ILE A 134 -33.40 5.82 -75.83
C ILE A 134 -33.41 6.75 -74.61
N VAL A 135 -33.20 6.22 -73.41
CA VAL A 135 -33.12 6.99 -72.16
C VAL A 135 -31.85 7.84 -72.14
N LYS A 136 -30.73 7.24 -72.53
CA LYS A 136 -29.44 7.94 -72.58
C LYS A 136 -29.48 9.11 -73.57
N LYS A 137 -30.04 8.91 -74.77
CA LYS A 137 -30.24 9.97 -75.75
C LYS A 137 -31.21 11.05 -75.26
N TYR A 138 -32.31 10.67 -74.60
CA TYR A 138 -33.23 11.64 -73.98
C TYR A 138 -32.51 12.54 -72.97
N LEU A 139 -31.78 11.95 -72.02
CA LEU A 139 -31.03 12.70 -71.01
C LEU A 139 -29.91 13.56 -71.62
N CYS A 140 -29.21 13.05 -72.63
CA CYS A 140 -28.23 13.82 -73.39
C CYS A 140 -28.87 14.99 -74.14
N ASN A 141 -30.09 14.86 -74.67
CA ASN A 141 -30.77 15.95 -75.36
C ASN A 141 -31.26 17.04 -74.41
N VAL A 142 -31.84 16.66 -73.27
CA VAL A 142 -32.42 17.62 -72.31
C VAL A 142 -31.33 18.39 -71.56
N ALA A 143 -30.28 17.69 -71.11
CA ALA A 143 -29.26 18.27 -70.25
C ALA A 143 -27.90 18.45 -70.93
N VAL A 144 -27.75 18.07 -72.21
CA VAL A 144 -26.49 18.20 -72.98
C VAL A 144 -25.30 17.53 -72.28
N LEU A 145 -25.55 16.35 -71.71
CA LEU A 145 -24.60 15.60 -70.87
C LEU A 145 -23.27 15.27 -71.59
N ASP A 146 -23.30 15.13 -72.92
CA ASP A 146 -22.13 14.89 -73.77
C ASP A 146 -21.18 16.09 -73.89
N ARG A 147 -21.58 17.26 -73.37
CA ARG A 147 -20.78 18.50 -73.39
C ARG A 147 -20.55 19.07 -71.99
N ILE A 148 -20.79 18.30 -70.94
CA ILE A 148 -20.55 18.74 -69.56
C ILE A 148 -19.39 17.93 -69.00
N PRO A 149 -18.17 18.50 -68.95
CA PRO A 149 -17.03 17.82 -68.38
C PRO A 149 -17.11 17.86 -66.84
N ILE A 150 -16.67 16.78 -66.21
CA ILE A 150 -16.62 16.60 -64.75
C ILE A 150 -15.17 16.74 -64.30
N GLY A 151 -14.91 17.78 -63.51
CA GLY A 151 -13.61 18.15 -62.97
C GLY A 151 -13.25 17.33 -61.75
N THR A 152 -11.96 17.35 -61.40
CA THR A 152 -11.43 16.76 -60.17
C THR A 152 -10.93 17.86 -59.23
N ASN A 153 -10.42 17.48 -58.05
CA ASN A 153 -9.75 18.41 -57.14
C ASN A 153 -8.61 19.20 -57.80
N GLN A 154 -7.98 18.65 -58.84
CA GLN A 154 -6.96 19.38 -59.60
C GLN A 154 -7.57 20.58 -60.35
N THR A 155 -8.76 20.43 -60.90
CA THR A 155 -9.50 21.52 -61.56
C THR A 155 -9.89 22.60 -60.57
N ASP A 156 -10.31 22.23 -59.35
CA ASP A 156 -10.60 23.21 -58.28
C ASP A 156 -9.36 24.02 -57.90
N GLN A 157 -8.20 23.36 -57.75
CA GLN A 157 -6.93 24.05 -57.46
C GLN A 157 -6.47 24.95 -58.61
N LEU A 158 -6.68 24.53 -59.85
CA LEU A 158 -6.35 25.34 -61.02
C LEU A 158 -7.23 26.59 -61.11
N LEU A 159 -8.51 26.46 -60.79
CA LEU A 159 -9.46 27.57 -60.72
C LEU A 159 -9.05 28.58 -59.64
N GLU A 160 -8.59 28.12 -58.48
CA GLU A 160 -8.09 28.98 -57.40
C GLU A 160 -6.76 29.68 -57.73
N ARG A 161 -5.86 29.00 -58.45
CA ARG A 161 -4.50 29.50 -58.73
C ARG A 161 -4.39 30.39 -59.96
N SER A 162 -5.08 30.03 -61.04
CA SER A 162 -4.86 30.64 -62.36
C SER A 162 -5.89 31.70 -62.72
N GLY A 163 -6.89 31.91 -61.87
CA GLY A 163 -8.09 32.67 -62.22
C GLY A 163 -8.91 31.98 -63.31
N ASP A 164 -10.06 32.56 -63.65
CA ASP A 164 -10.98 32.01 -64.65
C ASP A 164 -10.38 32.02 -66.07
N ASP A 165 -9.39 32.87 -66.37
CA ASP A 165 -9.00 33.23 -67.74
C ASP A 165 -8.54 32.05 -68.63
N LYS A 166 -7.63 31.20 -68.14
CA LYS A 166 -7.13 30.04 -68.92
C LYS A 166 -8.20 28.99 -69.18
N LEU A 167 -9.06 28.78 -68.20
CA LEU A 167 -10.20 27.87 -68.31
C LEU A 167 -11.18 28.43 -69.33
N MET A 168 -11.52 29.71 -69.22
CA MET A 168 -12.48 30.39 -70.09
C MET A 168 -12.07 30.40 -71.56
N GLU A 169 -10.78 30.56 -71.87
CA GLU A 169 -10.29 30.50 -73.25
C GLU A 169 -10.47 29.12 -73.88
N GLU A 170 -10.07 28.05 -73.17
CA GLU A 170 -10.26 26.67 -73.62
C GLU A 170 -11.75 26.30 -73.73
N PHE A 171 -12.58 26.81 -72.82
CA PHE A 171 -14.02 26.61 -72.85
C PHE A 171 -14.71 27.31 -74.01
N ALA A 172 -14.34 28.57 -74.29
CA ALA A 172 -14.83 29.32 -75.43
C ALA A 172 -14.45 28.61 -76.75
N ARG A 173 -13.23 28.07 -76.83
CA ARG A 173 -12.75 27.31 -78.00
C ARG A 173 -13.53 26.01 -78.22
N GLN A 174 -13.93 25.34 -77.15
CA GLN A 174 -14.68 24.08 -77.19
C GLN A 174 -16.21 24.27 -77.21
N GLY A 175 -16.70 25.51 -77.05
CA GLY A 175 -18.13 25.83 -77.03
C GLY A 175 -18.89 25.21 -75.85
N LEU A 176 -18.23 25.04 -74.70
CA LEU A 176 -18.82 24.44 -73.51
C LEU A 176 -19.51 25.51 -72.65
N LYS A 177 -20.74 25.23 -72.20
CA LYS A 177 -21.57 26.20 -71.45
C LYS A 177 -21.63 25.95 -69.96
N LEU A 178 -21.40 24.71 -69.55
CA LEU A 178 -21.56 24.28 -68.17
C LEU A 178 -20.45 23.29 -67.83
N LEU A 179 -19.83 23.48 -66.67
CA LEU A 179 -18.85 22.59 -66.08
C LEU A 179 -19.20 22.32 -64.62
N LEU A 180 -18.86 21.12 -64.16
CA LEU A 180 -18.95 20.77 -62.76
C LEU A 180 -17.55 20.37 -62.28
N THR A 181 -17.11 20.94 -61.18
CA THR A 181 -15.93 20.49 -60.44
C THR A 181 -16.37 19.69 -59.22
N THR A 182 -15.46 19.38 -58.30
CA THR A 182 -15.79 18.61 -57.09
C THR A 182 -16.76 19.35 -56.18
N SER A 183 -16.74 20.68 -56.21
CA SER A 183 -17.52 21.53 -55.29
C SER A 183 -18.38 22.57 -56.00
N LYS A 184 -18.00 23.00 -57.21
CA LYS A 184 -18.59 24.15 -57.88
C LYS A 184 -19.24 23.74 -59.18
N ARG A 185 -20.36 24.39 -59.48
CA ARG A 185 -21.02 24.40 -60.77
C ARG A 185 -20.74 25.74 -61.41
N MET A 186 -20.09 25.76 -62.57
CA MET A 186 -19.84 27.01 -63.29
C MET A 186 -20.59 27.02 -64.62
N SER A 187 -21.40 28.05 -64.82
CA SER A 187 -22.08 28.33 -66.09
C SER A 187 -21.40 29.51 -66.77
N ILE A 188 -20.99 29.32 -68.00
CA ILE A 188 -20.35 30.36 -68.81
C ILE A 188 -21.38 30.89 -69.80
N VAL A 189 -21.66 32.18 -69.70
CA VAL A 189 -22.58 32.88 -70.61
C VAL A 189 -21.79 33.87 -71.43
N GLN A 190 -21.71 33.63 -72.72
CA GLN A 190 -21.16 34.60 -73.65
C GLN A 190 -22.24 35.63 -74.02
N SER A 191 -21.96 36.91 -73.77
CA SER A 191 -22.84 38.01 -74.16
C SER A 191 -22.97 38.06 -75.69
N ARG A 192 -24.21 38.08 -76.17
CA ARG A 192 -24.51 38.27 -77.60
C ARG A 192 -24.11 39.65 -78.13
N TYR A 193 -23.97 40.62 -77.22
CA TYR A 193 -23.83 42.04 -77.58
C TYR A 193 -22.40 42.56 -77.41
N SER A 194 -21.66 42.05 -76.42
CA SER A 194 -20.34 42.59 -76.07
C SER A 194 -19.18 41.62 -76.26
N ASN A 195 -19.43 40.41 -76.78
CA ASN A 195 -18.47 39.28 -76.85
C ASN A 195 -17.80 38.92 -75.50
N GLY A 196 -18.14 39.61 -74.40
CA GLY A 196 -17.65 39.33 -73.06
C GLY A 196 -18.26 38.04 -72.53
N CYS A 197 -17.43 37.24 -71.86
CA CYS A 197 -17.88 36.06 -71.14
C CYS A 197 -18.16 36.42 -69.69
N SER A 198 -19.34 36.05 -69.20
CA SER A 198 -19.69 36.14 -67.78
C SER A 198 -19.75 34.75 -67.19
N THR A 199 -19.05 34.55 -66.08
CA THR A 199 -19.10 33.31 -65.30
C THR A 199 -20.13 33.44 -64.20
N ARG A 200 -20.98 32.43 -64.04
CA ARG A 200 -21.78 32.23 -62.84
C ARG A 200 -21.27 30.99 -62.12
N VAL A 201 -20.88 31.15 -60.86
CA VAL A 201 -20.41 30.06 -60.01
C VAL A 201 -21.45 29.83 -58.92
N ASP A 202 -22.02 28.63 -58.89
CA ASP A 202 -22.93 28.18 -57.84
C ASP A 202 -22.30 26.96 -57.12
N GLU A 203 -22.57 26.77 -55.84
CA GLU A 203 -22.15 25.57 -55.12
C GLU A 203 -22.99 24.35 -55.51
N LEU A 204 -22.37 23.17 -55.55
CA LEU A 204 -23.10 21.93 -55.80
C LEU A 204 -24.01 21.59 -54.63
N ARG A 205 -25.24 21.17 -54.95
CA ARG A 205 -26.18 20.69 -53.92
C ARG A 205 -25.71 19.34 -53.41
N ASP A 206 -25.59 19.21 -52.09
CA ASP A 206 -25.17 17.97 -51.44
C ASP A 206 -26.30 16.99 -51.18
N GLN A 207 -27.55 17.46 -51.20
CA GLN A 207 -28.73 16.63 -50.94
C GLN A 207 -29.13 15.84 -52.19
N ILE A 208 -28.61 14.61 -52.30
CA ILE A 208 -28.98 13.62 -53.33
C ILE A 208 -30.31 12.97 -52.90
N ARG A 209 -31.35 13.06 -53.75
CA ARG A 209 -32.70 12.55 -53.42
C ARG A 209 -33.23 11.50 -54.40
N TRP A 210 -32.71 11.46 -55.62
CA TRP A 210 -33.22 10.66 -56.71
C TRP A 210 -32.32 9.46 -57.04
N LEU A 211 -31.00 9.59 -56.92
CA LEU A 211 -30.05 8.59 -57.43
C LEU A 211 -29.36 7.76 -56.33
N THR A 212 -29.89 7.77 -55.10
CA THR A 212 -29.28 7.10 -53.95
C THR A 212 -29.20 5.58 -54.11
N MET A 213 -30.12 4.96 -54.86
CA MET A 213 -30.29 3.50 -54.97
C MET A 213 -29.78 2.94 -56.31
N HIS A 214 -29.01 3.72 -57.07
CA HIS A 214 -28.75 3.46 -58.49
C HIS A 214 -27.38 2.85 -58.77
N THR A 215 -26.60 2.49 -57.75
CA THR A 215 -25.26 1.91 -57.95
C THR A 215 -25.31 0.52 -58.56
N MET A 216 -24.47 0.29 -59.58
CA MET A 216 -24.29 -1.03 -60.18
C MET A 216 -23.74 -2.04 -59.16
N THR A 217 -24.49 -3.12 -58.94
CA THR A 217 -24.17 -4.23 -58.02
C THR A 217 -22.98 -5.10 -58.47
N SER A 218 -22.34 -4.76 -59.61
CA SER A 218 -21.12 -5.42 -60.11
C SER A 218 -19.95 -5.33 -59.13
N SER A 219 -19.99 -4.38 -58.18
CA SER A 219 -19.02 -4.27 -57.10
C SER A 219 -19.13 -5.38 -56.05
N THR A 220 -20.13 -6.28 -56.08
CA THR A 220 -20.22 -7.38 -55.09
C THR A 220 -19.15 -8.44 -55.23
N VAL A 221 -18.62 -8.67 -56.44
CA VAL A 221 -17.52 -9.63 -56.66
C VAL A 221 -16.20 -9.06 -56.15
N ASP A 222 -15.93 -7.77 -56.44
CA ASP A 222 -14.76 -7.07 -55.90
C ASP A 222 -14.86 -6.81 -54.39
N LEU A 223 -16.06 -6.57 -53.86
CA LEU A 223 -16.28 -6.41 -52.43
C LEU A 223 -16.13 -7.74 -51.69
N ALA A 224 -16.52 -8.87 -52.30
CA ALA A 224 -16.25 -10.20 -51.74
C ALA A 224 -14.75 -10.50 -51.74
N GLY A 225 -14.04 -10.24 -52.84
CA GLY A 225 -12.58 -10.38 -52.91
C GLY A 225 -11.85 -9.48 -51.91
N LYS A 226 -12.23 -8.20 -51.81
CA LYS A 226 -11.69 -7.28 -50.80
C LYS A 226 -12.04 -7.68 -49.37
N ASN A 227 -13.20 -8.29 -49.15
CA ASN A 227 -13.60 -8.78 -47.83
C ASN A 227 -12.78 -10.01 -47.42
N ASP A 228 -12.46 -10.89 -48.35
CA ASP A 228 -11.58 -12.04 -48.10
C ASP A 228 -10.12 -11.60 -47.92
N GLU A 229 -9.64 -10.63 -48.70
CA GLU A 229 -8.33 -9.99 -48.50
C GLU A 229 -8.24 -9.27 -47.14
N CYS A 230 -9.31 -8.60 -46.71
CA CYS A 230 -9.40 -7.98 -45.38
C CYS A 230 -9.36 -9.01 -44.24
N LYS A 231 -10.01 -10.17 -44.41
CA LYS A 231 -9.95 -11.26 -43.42
C LYS A 231 -8.56 -11.88 -43.35
N GLU A 232 -7.91 -12.06 -44.50
CA GLU A 232 -6.54 -12.59 -44.55
C GLU A 232 -5.55 -11.59 -43.92
N LEU A 233 -5.72 -10.29 -44.19
CA LEU A 233 -4.97 -9.24 -43.51
C LEU A 233 -5.23 -9.21 -42.00
N GLN A 234 -6.47 -9.41 -41.55
CA GLN A 234 -6.81 -9.50 -40.12
C GLN A 234 -6.12 -10.67 -39.44
N THR A 235 -6.21 -11.88 -40.01
CA THR A 235 -5.54 -13.06 -39.44
C THR A 235 -4.01 -12.88 -39.38
N ARG A 236 -3.41 -12.26 -40.40
CA ARG A 236 -1.99 -11.92 -40.42
C ARG A 236 -1.62 -10.85 -39.37
N LEU A 237 -2.50 -9.87 -39.14
CA LEU A 237 -2.32 -8.86 -38.09
C LEU A 237 -2.41 -9.48 -36.70
N ASP A 238 -3.34 -10.40 -36.49
CA ASP A 238 -3.51 -11.07 -35.20
C ASP A 238 -2.37 -12.05 -34.91
N ALA A 239 -1.85 -12.75 -35.93
CA ALA A 239 -0.61 -13.52 -35.81
C ALA A 239 0.59 -12.64 -35.43
N LYS A 240 0.76 -11.47 -36.06
CA LYS A 240 1.81 -10.50 -35.70
C LYS A 240 1.64 -9.93 -34.30
N LYS A 241 0.40 -9.67 -33.87
CA LYS A 241 0.12 -9.23 -32.49
C LYS A 241 0.48 -10.31 -31.48
N ALA A 242 0.17 -11.58 -31.76
CA ALA A 242 0.55 -12.70 -30.91
C ALA A 242 2.07 -12.84 -30.79
N ASP A 243 2.80 -12.70 -31.91
CA ASP A 243 4.27 -12.74 -31.92
C ASP A 243 4.88 -11.55 -31.14
N CYS A 244 4.39 -10.33 -31.38
CA CYS A 244 4.79 -9.15 -30.61
C CYS A 244 4.48 -9.29 -29.11
N ALA A 245 3.35 -9.90 -28.75
CA ALA A 245 3.02 -10.20 -27.35
C ALA A 245 4.02 -11.19 -26.75
N GLY A 246 4.37 -12.25 -27.48
CA GLY A 246 5.43 -13.19 -27.11
C GLY A 246 6.77 -12.49 -26.85
N GLN A 247 7.24 -11.68 -27.81
CA GLN A 247 8.47 -10.90 -27.67
C GLN A 247 8.43 -9.95 -26.47
N LYS A 248 7.29 -9.29 -26.22
CA LYS A 248 7.12 -8.41 -25.05
C LYS A 248 7.22 -9.19 -23.73
N THR A 249 6.67 -10.40 -23.66
CA THR A 249 6.82 -11.24 -22.47
C THR A 249 8.25 -11.69 -22.24
N GLU A 250 8.98 -12.02 -23.32
CA GLU A 250 10.38 -12.45 -23.24
C GLU A 250 11.31 -11.30 -22.82
N ILE A 251 11.15 -10.12 -23.44
CA ILE A 251 11.84 -8.90 -23.01
C ILE A 251 11.49 -8.57 -21.55
N GLY A 252 10.25 -8.81 -21.13
CA GLY A 252 9.81 -8.64 -19.75
C GLY A 252 10.57 -9.53 -18.77
N ARG A 253 10.76 -10.81 -19.11
CA ARG A 253 11.54 -11.77 -18.31
C ARG A 253 13.01 -11.37 -18.23
N GLU A 254 13.62 -11.03 -19.36
CA GLU A 254 15.03 -10.66 -19.38
C GLU A 254 15.28 -9.35 -18.60
N ARG A 255 14.35 -8.39 -18.70
CA ARG A 255 14.43 -7.17 -17.90
C ARG A 255 14.36 -7.45 -16.39
N GLU A 256 13.52 -8.39 -15.96
CA GLU A 256 13.44 -8.76 -14.54
C GLU A 256 14.72 -9.50 -14.08
N ARG A 257 15.29 -10.35 -14.94
CA ARG A 257 16.58 -10.99 -14.69
C ARG A 257 17.71 -9.98 -14.51
N ILE A 258 17.82 -9.00 -15.41
CA ILE A 258 18.82 -7.94 -15.31
C ILE A 258 18.61 -7.09 -14.04
N ARG A 259 17.35 -6.82 -13.65
CA ARG A 259 17.07 -6.12 -12.38
C ARG A 259 17.52 -6.93 -11.16
N GLN A 260 17.32 -8.24 -11.17
CA GLN A 260 17.80 -9.11 -10.08
C GLN A 260 19.32 -9.03 -9.98
N GLN A 261 20.04 -9.15 -11.11
CA GLN A 261 21.50 -9.00 -11.15
C GLN A 261 21.95 -7.62 -10.67
N LEU A 262 21.26 -6.55 -11.06
CA LEU A 262 21.57 -5.19 -10.60
C LEU A 262 21.37 -5.05 -9.08
N ARG A 263 20.32 -5.65 -8.51
CA ARG A 263 20.09 -5.67 -7.06
C ARG A 263 21.20 -6.42 -6.33
N GLU A 264 21.63 -7.57 -6.83
CA GLU A 264 22.75 -8.33 -6.28
C GLU A 264 24.05 -7.53 -6.32
N LEU A 265 24.33 -6.86 -7.44
CA LEU A 265 25.51 -6.00 -7.58
C LEU A 265 25.47 -4.80 -6.63
N SER A 266 24.30 -4.16 -6.48
CA SER A 266 24.11 -3.07 -5.51
C SER A 266 24.35 -3.55 -4.08
N GLN A 267 23.81 -4.72 -3.71
CA GLN A 267 24.06 -5.31 -2.39
C GLN A 267 25.54 -5.61 -2.18
N ARG A 268 26.23 -6.16 -3.19
CA ARG A 268 27.69 -6.36 -3.14
C ARG A 268 28.43 -5.04 -2.97
N GLN A 269 28.04 -3.98 -3.67
CA GLN A 269 28.62 -2.66 -3.52
C GLN A 269 28.38 -2.08 -2.12
N ASP A 270 27.19 -2.24 -1.55
CA ASP A 270 26.89 -1.81 -0.19
C ASP A 270 27.70 -2.60 0.85
N THR A 271 27.86 -3.91 0.67
CA THR A 271 28.72 -4.72 1.55
C THR A 271 30.17 -4.29 1.46
N LYS A 272 30.69 -4.01 0.25
CA LYS A 272 32.04 -3.47 0.06
C LYS A 272 32.20 -2.13 0.77
N ASN A 273 31.25 -1.21 0.60
CA ASN A 273 31.27 0.10 1.25
C ASN A 273 31.21 -0.01 2.78
N ARG A 274 30.41 -0.93 3.33
CA ARG A 274 30.38 -1.22 4.77
C ARG A 274 31.72 -1.72 5.27
N LEU A 275 32.29 -2.74 4.61
CA LEU A 275 33.60 -3.29 4.96
C LEU A 275 34.71 -2.24 4.87
N GLN A 276 34.65 -1.35 3.88
CA GLN A 276 35.61 -0.27 3.74
C GLN A 276 35.51 0.73 4.90
N ARG A 277 34.30 1.16 5.29
CA ARG A 277 34.11 2.01 6.47
C ARG A 277 34.54 1.32 7.76
N ASP A 278 34.27 0.03 7.89
CA ASP A 278 34.73 -0.76 9.03
C ASP A 278 36.25 -0.83 9.08
N LEU A 279 36.92 -1.04 7.95
CA LEU A 279 38.37 -0.99 7.83
C LEU A 279 38.93 0.39 8.16
N GLU A 280 38.32 1.46 7.66
CA GLU A 280 38.71 2.84 7.98
C GLU A 280 38.57 3.12 9.48
N THR A 281 37.48 2.68 10.10
CA THR A 281 37.25 2.79 11.54
C THR A 281 38.27 1.99 12.33
N LYS A 282 38.57 0.75 11.91
CA LYS A 282 39.58 -0.11 12.55
C LYS A 282 40.99 0.46 12.38
N ASN A 283 41.31 1.01 11.22
CA ASN A 283 42.58 1.70 10.97
C ASN A 283 42.70 2.99 11.79
N ALA A 284 41.62 3.77 11.92
CA ALA A 284 41.59 4.93 12.80
C ALA A 284 41.78 4.54 14.27
N ARG A 285 41.13 3.46 14.73
CA ARG A 285 41.37 2.89 16.06
C ARG A 285 42.80 2.40 16.25
N LEU A 286 43.37 1.73 15.24
CA LEU A 286 44.77 1.31 15.28
C LEU A 286 45.71 2.51 15.35
N LYS A 287 45.47 3.57 14.56
CA LYS A 287 46.23 4.82 14.66
C LYS A 287 46.09 5.46 16.04
N GLN A 288 44.89 5.54 16.59
CA GLN A 288 44.69 6.01 17.97
C GLN A 288 45.38 5.12 18.99
N MET A 289 45.40 3.79 18.82
CA MET A 289 46.15 2.89 19.70
C MET A 289 47.66 3.03 19.52
N MET A 290 48.13 3.40 18.33
CA MET A 290 49.54 3.68 18.04
C MET A 290 49.98 5.03 18.61
N GLU A 291 49.14 6.06 18.51
CA GLU A 291 49.36 7.41 19.07
C GLU A 291 49.20 7.40 20.59
N ASN A 292 48.19 6.70 21.11
CA ASN A 292 47.99 6.44 22.53
C ASN A 292 48.77 5.20 23.00
N LYS A 293 49.86 4.80 22.32
CA LYS A 293 50.82 3.90 22.96
C LYS A 293 51.27 4.63 24.21
N PRO A 294 50.90 4.17 25.43
CA PRO A 294 51.43 4.79 26.62
C PRO A 294 52.94 4.67 26.51
N ASP A 295 53.65 5.80 26.60
CA ASP A 295 55.10 5.79 26.69
C ASP A 295 55.46 4.85 27.84
N LEU A 296 55.98 3.66 27.51
CA LEU A 296 56.30 2.63 28.50
C LEU A 296 57.23 3.22 29.56
N ASN A 297 58.10 4.14 29.15
CA ASN A 297 59.02 4.88 30.00
C ASN A 297 58.28 5.81 30.99
N GLN A 298 57.19 6.47 30.58
CA GLN A 298 56.40 7.33 31.45
C GLN A 298 55.61 6.49 32.46
N ALA A 299 55.01 5.39 32.01
CA ALA A 299 54.29 4.44 32.88
C ALA A 299 55.23 3.73 33.88
N THR A 300 56.48 3.43 33.51
CA THR A 300 57.48 2.91 34.45
C THR A 300 57.89 3.96 35.49
N VAL A 301 58.01 5.23 35.11
CA VAL A 301 58.33 6.32 36.06
C VAL A 301 57.16 6.55 37.02
N ASP A 302 55.92 6.52 36.53
CA ASP A 302 54.72 6.64 37.36
C ASP A 302 54.56 5.41 38.29
N MET A 303 54.91 4.21 37.81
CA MET A 303 54.88 3.00 38.63
C MET A 303 56.01 2.98 39.68
N GLU A 304 57.22 3.46 39.34
CA GLU A 304 58.32 3.61 40.30
C GLU A 304 58.02 4.64 41.38
N THR A 305 57.39 5.77 41.01
CA THR A 305 56.97 6.79 41.99
C THR A 305 55.84 6.28 42.87
N ALA A 306 54.85 5.57 42.31
CA ALA A 306 53.80 4.91 43.08
C ALA A 306 54.36 3.80 44.01
N LEU A 307 55.36 3.03 43.57
CA LEU A 307 56.04 2.03 44.41
C LEU A 307 56.81 2.68 45.56
N LYS A 308 57.51 3.80 45.31
CA LYS A 308 58.20 4.56 46.37
C LYS A 308 57.21 5.09 47.39
N ASP A 309 56.07 5.62 46.95
CA ASP A 309 55.01 6.11 47.83
C ASP A 309 54.35 4.99 48.63
N LEU A 310 54.07 3.84 48.00
CA LEU A 310 53.53 2.66 48.68
C LEU A 310 54.51 2.13 49.74
N THR A 311 55.80 2.07 49.39
CA THR A 311 56.87 1.65 50.31
C THR A 311 56.96 2.61 51.49
N ARG A 312 56.92 3.91 51.25
CA ARG A 312 56.91 4.94 52.31
C ARG A 312 55.69 4.79 53.22
N ARG A 313 54.49 4.59 52.67
CA ARG A 313 53.26 4.35 53.46
C ARG A 313 53.38 3.07 54.29
N SER A 314 53.89 1.99 53.69
CA SER A 314 54.11 0.73 54.39
C SER A 314 55.11 0.90 55.55
N LEU A 315 56.21 1.63 55.36
CA LEU A 315 57.19 1.95 56.40
C LEU A 315 56.56 2.78 57.53
N THR A 316 55.79 3.82 57.22
CA THR A 316 55.10 4.61 58.25
C THR A 316 54.07 3.78 59.03
N SER A 317 53.40 2.83 58.36
CA SER A 317 52.46 1.92 59.01
C SER A 317 53.19 0.91 59.90
N ILE A 318 54.34 0.40 59.46
CA ILE A 318 55.21 -0.47 60.28
C ILE A 318 55.78 0.29 61.48
N GLN A 319 56.18 1.55 61.33
CA GLN A 319 56.61 2.40 62.44
C GLN A 319 55.49 2.59 63.45
N HIS A 320 54.28 2.93 62.99
CA HIS A 320 53.12 3.03 63.87
C HIS A 320 52.82 1.69 64.56
N MET A 321 52.97 0.55 63.87
CA MET A 321 52.82 -0.77 64.49
C MET A 321 53.89 -1.01 65.57
N ALA A 322 55.15 -0.66 65.31
CA ALA A 322 56.24 -0.76 66.29
C ALA A 322 55.96 0.10 67.53
N ASP A 323 55.50 1.34 67.34
CA ASP A 323 55.12 2.23 68.45
C ASP A 323 53.95 1.65 69.28
N THR A 324 52.95 1.07 68.60
CA THR A 324 51.83 0.41 69.31
C THR A 324 52.29 -0.84 70.06
N LEU A 325 53.22 -1.61 69.51
CA LEU A 325 53.80 -2.79 70.17
C LEU A 325 54.62 -2.39 71.40
N ALA A 326 55.44 -1.34 71.30
CA ALA A 326 56.16 -0.79 72.45
C ALA A 326 55.19 -0.31 73.55
N ARG A 327 54.06 0.29 73.16
CA ARG A 327 53.02 0.70 74.12
C ARG A 327 52.30 -0.49 74.76
N ILE A 328 52.11 -1.58 74.03
CA ILE A 328 51.59 -2.84 74.58
C ILE A 328 52.60 -3.46 75.55
N GLU A 329 53.90 -3.45 75.23
CA GLU A 329 54.95 -3.91 76.15
C GLU A 329 54.94 -3.12 77.46
N GLU A 330 54.84 -1.78 77.39
CA GLU A 330 54.73 -0.95 78.59
C GLU A 330 53.47 -1.27 79.40
N LEU A 331 52.30 -1.40 78.74
CA LEU A 331 51.05 -1.73 79.41
C LEU A 331 51.04 -3.13 80.02
N THR A 332 51.62 -4.12 79.33
CA THR A 332 51.74 -5.49 79.86
C THR A 332 52.69 -5.55 81.04
N HIS A 333 53.79 -4.79 81.03
CA HIS A 333 54.65 -4.64 82.19
C HIS A 333 53.90 -4.03 83.39
N ARG A 334 53.14 -2.95 83.17
CA ARG A 334 52.30 -2.31 84.21
C ARG A 334 51.19 -3.23 84.73
N MET A 335 50.56 -4.01 83.85
CA MET A 335 49.57 -5.02 84.25
C MET A 335 50.21 -6.13 85.08
N GLY A 336 51.41 -6.59 84.70
CA GLY A 336 52.18 -7.57 85.45
C GLY A 336 52.55 -7.08 86.84
N SER A 337 53.05 -5.85 86.98
CA SER A 337 53.36 -5.27 88.29
C SER A 337 52.10 -5.13 89.15
N ALA A 338 50.99 -4.63 88.60
CA ALA A 338 49.72 -4.52 89.32
C ALA A 338 49.16 -5.89 89.73
N ALA A 339 49.30 -6.93 88.89
CA ALA A 339 48.87 -8.28 89.23
C ALA A 339 49.71 -8.90 90.37
N LEU A 340 51.02 -8.65 90.38
CA LEU A 340 51.91 -9.07 91.48
C LEU A 340 51.56 -8.34 92.79
N GLU A 341 51.31 -7.04 92.73
CA GLU A 341 50.81 -6.27 93.87
C GLU A 341 49.48 -6.83 94.38
N HIS A 342 48.53 -7.11 93.48
CA HIS A 342 47.25 -7.69 93.84
C HIS A 342 47.38 -9.08 94.48
N GLU A 343 48.20 -9.98 93.92
CA GLU A 343 48.48 -11.29 94.52
C GLU A 343 49.17 -11.17 95.90
N PHE A 344 50.09 -10.21 96.05
CA PHE A 344 50.72 -9.91 97.34
C PHE A 344 49.68 -9.47 98.37
N PHE A 345 48.82 -8.49 98.03
CA PHE A 345 47.77 -8.01 98.92
C PHE A 345 46.73 -9.10 99.23
N LYS A 346 46.39 -9.95 98.26
CA LYS A 346 45.48 -11.08 98.44
C LYS A 346 46.04 -12.11 99.43
N ARG A 347 47.34 -12.45 99.33
CA ARG A 347 48.01 -13.33 100.32
C ARG A 347 48.08 -12.72 101.70
N LEU A 348 48.36 -11.41 101.78
CA LEU A 348 48.36 -10.69 103.05
C LEU A 348 46.98 -10.68 103.71
N LEU A 349 45.93 -10.45 102.91
CA LEU A 349 44.53 -10.56 103.35
C LEU A 349 44.19 -11.97 103.85
N ALA A 350 44.56 -13.01 103.11
CA ALA A 350 44.34 -14.39 103.54
C ALA A 350 45.05 -14.71 104.87
N LYS A 351 46.29 -14.23 105.06
CA LYS A 351 47.02 -14.38 106.32
C LYS A 351 46.29 -13.66 107.47
N LYS A 352 45.82 -12.44 107.24
CA LYS A 352 45.07 -11.66 108.24
C LYS A 352 43.71 -12.29 108.56
N GLN A 353 43.03 -12.89 107.58
CA GLN A 353 41.80 -13.65 107.80
C GLN A 353 42.04 -14.92 108.64
N LEU A 354 43.14 -15.64 108.39
CA LEU A 354 43.51 -16.80 109.21
C LEU A 354 43.85 -16.40 110.65
N GLU A 355 44.58 -15.31 110.84
CA GLU A 355 44.84 -14.73 112.18
C GLU A 355 43.51 -14.39 112.88
N LEU A 356 42.54 -13.80 112.17
CA LEU A 356 41.22 -13.49 112.70
C LEU A 356 40.43 -14.75 113.09
N SER A 357 40.45 -15.79 112.25
CA SER A 357 39.79 -17.09 112.55
C SER A 357 40.40 -17.74 113.78
N ASN A 358 41.74 -17.78 113.88
CA ASN A 358 42.41 -18.32 115.06
C ASN A 358 42.04 -17.53 116.33
N HIS A 359 41.93 -16.20 116.25
CA HIS A 359 41.47 -15.39 117.37
C HIS A 359 40.00 -15.65 117.71
N GLN A 360 39.14 -15.92 116.72
CA GLN A 360 37.74 -16.33 116.94
C GLN A 360 37.65 -17.73 117.57
N ASP A 361 38.43 -18.70 117.10
CA ASP A 361 38.45 -20.08 117.63
C ASP A 361 38.97 -20.11 119.08
N VAL A 362 40.03 -19.36 119.38
CA VAL A 362 40.51 -19.18 120.78
C VAL A 362 39.46 -18.47 121.63
N GLY A 363 38.74 -17.51 121.06
CA GLY A 363 37.61 -16.86 121.72
C GLY A 363 36.48 -17.85 122.04
N GLN A 364 36.15 -18.73 121.10
CA GLN A 364 35.11 -19.75 121.24
C GLN A 364 35.50 -20.82 122.25
N GLN A 365 36.75 -21.32 122.23
CA GLN A 365 37.27 -22.26 123.23
C GLN A 365 37.16 -21.69 124.65
N LYS A 366 37.52 -20.42 124.86
CA LYS A 366 37.36 -19.76 126.15
C LYS A 366 35.89 -19.63 126.57
N LEU A 367 34.98 -19.48 125.62
CA LEU A 367 33.55 -19.45 125.89
C LEU A 367 33.04 -20.83 126.30
N ASP A 368 33.46 -21.88 125.60
CA ASP A 368 33.09 -23.26 125.90
C ASP A 368 33.61 -23.68 127.28
N GLU A 369 34.89 -23.40 127.61
CA GLU A 369 35.46 -23.60 128.96
C GLU A 369 34.65 -22.88 130.05
N PHE A 370 34.18 -21.66 129.75
CA PHE A 370 33.34 -20.91 130.68
C PHE A 370 31.96 -21.57 130.85
N THR A 371 31.37 -22.11 129.79
CA THR A 371 30.09 -22.82 129.88
C THR A 371 30.19 -24.15 130.63
N GLU A 372 31.29 -24.88 130.47
CA GLU A 372 31.52 -26.15 131.16
C GLU A 372 31.72 -25.93 132.66
N LYS A 373 32.56 -24.96 133.05
CA LYS A 373 32.68 -24.52 134.45
C LYS A 373 31.34 -24.06 135.04
N LYS A 374 30.51 -23.37 134.25
CA LYS A 374 29.16 -22.99 134.68
C LYS A 374 28.27 -24.22 134.91
N ARG A 375 28.37 -25.26 134.07
CA ARG A 375 27.62 -26.51 134.22
C ARG A 375 28.06 -27.28 135.47
N GLU A 376 29.36 -27.37 135.74
CA GLU A 376 29.89 -27.99 136.96
C GLU A 376 29.36 -27.31 138.22
N VAL A 377 29.31 -25.97 138.22
CA VAL A 377 28.73 -25.19 139.32
C VAL A 377 27.25 -25.52 139.51
N ASP A 378 26.48 -25.62 138.42
CA ASP A 378 25.05 -25.96 138.51
C ASP A 378 24.80 -27.41 138.98
N GLU A 379 25.63 -28.38 138.59
CA GLU A 379 25.55 -29.77 139.06
C GLU A 379 25.89 -29.90 140.55
N VAL A 380 26.91 -29.18 141.03
CA VAL A 380 27.23 -29.09 142.46
C VAL A 380 26.04 -28.52 143.22
N LYS A 381 25.40 -27.47 142.67
CA LYS A 381 24.22 -26.84 143.28
C LYS A 381 23.03 -27.78 143.35
N GLN A 382 22.78 -28.60 142.32
CA GLN A 382 21.72 -29.61 142.33
C GLN A 382 22.02 -30.77 143.30
N ARG A 383 23.27 -31.25 143.39
CA ARG A 383 23.68 -32.27 144.37
C ARG A 383 23.43 -31.81 145.80
N VAL A 384 23.82 -30.59 146.14
CA VAL A 384 23.61 -30.01 147.47
C VAL A 384 22.11 -29.94 147.81
N ARG A 385 21.26 -29.53 146.85
CA ARG A 385 19.79 -29.52 147.05
C ARG A 385 19.22 -30.93 147.27
N SER A 386 19.71 -31.93 146.52
CA SER A 386 19.25 -33.32 146.64
C SER A 386 19.65 -33.98 147.96
N GLN A 387 20.83 -33.63 148.49
CA GLN A 387 21.31 -34.09 149.80
C GLN A 387 20.54 -33.43 150.94
N LEU A 388 20.19 -32.14 150.81
CA LEU A 388 19.33 -31.45 151.78
C LEU A 388 17.94 -32.13 151.88
N MET A 389 17.30 -32.43 150.75
CA MET A 389 15.98 -33.09 150.74
C MET A 389 16.00 -34.48 151.40
N LYS A 390 17.04 -35.28 151.16
CA LYS A 390 17.20 -36.60 151.80
C LYS A 390 17.41 -36.52 153.32
N VAL A 391 17.94 -35.41 153.83
CA VAL A 391 18.10 -35.19 155.27
C VAL A 391 16.76 -34.82 155.91
N TYR A 392 15.91 -34.04 155.23
CA TYR A 392 14.55 -33.75 155.71
C TYR A 392 13.68 -35.02 155.79
N GLU A 393 13.74 -35.90 154.78
CA GLU A 393 12.90 -37.11 154.72
C GLU A 393 13.25 -38.17 155.79
N ARG A 394 14.49 -38.23 156.28
CA ARG A 394 14.94 -39.27 157.23
C ARG A 394 14.83 -38.89 158.71
N THR A 395 14.69 -37.60 159.01
CA THR A 395 14.85 -37.10 160.39
C THR A 395 13.56 -36.57 161.00
N GLY A 396 12.50 -36.35 160.20
CA GLY A 396 11.24 -35.79 160.71
C GLY A 396 11.38 -34.39 161.31
N LEU A 397 12.54 -33.75 161.13
CA LEU A 397 12.85 -32.41 161.61
C LEU A 397 12.33 -31.39 160.61
N SER A 398 11.56 -30.42 161.09
CA SER A 398 11.14 -29.25 160.32
C SER A 398 12.27 -28.23 160.15
N SER A 399 13.38 -28.35 160.90
CA SER A 399 14.57 -27.49 160.83
C SER A 399 15.79 -28.15 161.47
N LEU A 400 16.99 -27.86 160.95
CA LEU A 400 18.30 -28.23 161.53
C LEU A 400 18.84 -27.18 162.52
N ASN A 401 18.05 -26.16 162.84
CA ASN A 401 18.46 -25.10 163.75
C ASN A 401 17.92 -25.35 165.18
N ARG A 402 18.84 -25.46 166.14
CA ARG A 402 18.61 -25.90 167.53
C ARG A 402 17.62 -25.03 168.32
N ASP A 403 17.51 -23.75 167.96
CA ASP A 403 16.72 -22.77 168.70
C ASP A 403 15.24 -22.68 168.26
N ALA A 404 14.82 -23.47 167.26
CA ALA A 404 13.46 -23.47 166.72
C ALA A 404 12.65 -24.75 167.03
N LEU A 405 13.12 -25.58 167.98
CA LEU A 405 12.59 -26.92 168.27
C LEU A 405 11.81 -26.99 169.61
N PRO A 406 10.65 -27.68 169.65
CA PRO A 406 9.88 -27.87 170.88
C PRO A 406 10.56 -28.87 171.86
N PRO A 407 10.35 -28.74 173.18
CA PRO A 407 11.09 -29.48 174.21
C PRO A 407 10.93 -31.01 174.17
N ALA A 408 9.94 -31.53 173.44
CA ALA A 408 9.80 -32.96 173.18
C ALA A 408 10.83 -33.52 172.17
N GLU A 409 11.44 -32.66 171.34
CA GLU A 409 12.36 -33.02 170.24
C GLU A 409 13.85 -32.80 170.59
N VAL A 410 14.14 -32.30 171.79
CA VAL A 410 15.51 -32.06 172.28
C VAL A 410 16.24 -33.37 172.61
N ALA A 411 15.51 -34.39 173.07
CA ALA A 411 16.09 -35.70 173.39
C ALA A 411 16.50 -36.51 172.15
N THR A 412 15.81 -36.30 171.02
CA THR A 412 16.13 -36.94 169.73
C THR A 412 17.26 -36.22 168.98
N TYR A 413 17.36 -34.89 169.09
CA TYR A 413 18.46 -34.10 168.54
C TYR A 413 19.83 -34.49 169.15
N ASP A 414 19.90 -34.70 170.48
CA ASP A 414 21.15 -35.04 171.18
C ASP A 414 21.65 -36.48 170.92
N ALA A 415 20.75 -37.42 170.60
CA ALA A 415 21.13 -38.76 170.17
C ALA A 415 21.70 -38.77 168.74
N MET A 416 21.19 -37.89 167.86
CA MET A 416 21.60 -37.79 166.44
C MET A 416 22.97 -37.08 166.27
N TRP A 417 23.27 -36.07 167.09
CA TRP A 417 24.56 -35.34 167.00
C TRP A 417 25.77 -36.20 167.41
N LYS A 418 25.59 -37.15 168.34
CA LYS A 418 26.64 -38.12 168.72
C LYS A 418 26.97 -39.13 167.61
N VAL A 419 26.01 -39.45 166.73
CA VAL A 419 26.21 -40.39 165.60
C VAL A 419 26.77 -39.69 164.36
N CYS A 420 26.39 -38.42 164.11
CA CYS A 420 26.88 -37.65 162.96
C CYS A 420 28.35 -37.21 163.06
N HIS A 421 28.85 -36.90 164.26
CA HIS A 421 30.20 -36.34 164.42
C HIS A 421 31.33 -37.35 164.10
N LEU A 422 31.05 -38.67 164.11
CA LEU A 422 32.03 -39.69 163.74
C LEU A 422 32.22 -39.84 162.22
N SER A 423 31.23 -39.50 161.39
CA SER A 423 31.37 -39.72 159.93
C SER A 423 31.95 -38.51 159.18
N SER A 424 31.70 -37.28 159.64
CA SER A 424 32.17 -36.07 158.98
C SER A 424 33.68 -35.87 159.03
N ARG A 425 34.39 -36.49 159.99
CA ARG A 425 35.87 -36.40 160.05
C ARG A 425 36.59 -37.29 159.03
N LEU A 426 35.93 -38.31 158.45
CA LEU A 426 36.58 -39.25 157.53
C LEU A 426 36.47 -38.84 156.05
N MET A 427 35.44 -38.11 155.63
CA MET A 427 35.30 -37.70 154.22
C MET A 427 36.09 -36.43 153.84
N LEU A 428 36.58 -35.65 154.81
CA LEU A 428 37.29 -34.38 154.58
C LEU A 428 38.82 -34.51 154.38
N ALA A 429 39.37 -35.72 154.25
CA ALA A 429 40.82 -35.93 154.16
C ALA A 429 41.38 -36.31 152.76
N HIS A 430 40.55 -36.49 151.71
CA HIS A 430 41.05 -36.88 150.38
C HIS A 430 40.62 -35.99 149.20
N LEU A 431 40.10 -34.79 149.47
CA LEU A 431 39.83 -33.74 148.47
C LEU A 431 40.78 -32.55 148.70
N VAL A 432 42.00 -32.66 148.15
CA VAL A 432 42.90 -31.55 147.77
C VAL A 432 43.31 -31.79 146.33
#